data_AF-A0A5N7B654-F1
#
_entry.id   AF-A0A5N7B654-F1
#
_cell.length_a   1.000
_cell.length_b   1.000
_cell.length_c   1.000
_cell.angle_alpha   90.00
_cell.angle_beta   90.00
_cell.angle_gamma   90.00
#
_symmetry.space_group_name_H-M   'P 1'
#
loop_
_entity.id
_entity.type
_entity.pdbx_description
1 polymer ?
#
loop_
_entity_poly.entity_id
_entity_poly.type
_entity_poly.pdbx_seq_one_letter_code
_entity_poly.pdbx_strand_id
1 'polypeptide(L)'
;MVSLRGLLKIPQRHPRPTASALRASTVAPASGSPFINNSQGASAAVAELSDALGTVFNRIDLDGDLSSQVNGLLDRLDQEASQYGNSQLKDDRYSDWECSPENAQLISVSWHCAREVYETSSDLPNGPVCNRKWKLESGDCIAASADGTIKAVSFSSMTPVDKGAGSKDLPVLVIAIRGSASAVDHMVNANYEPRNADDFIDISRLMPENAATLQVHSGFLNSAKALDEIVSQKIKTYIRRNASNYSHILFTGHSAGGAVASLLFLRPRHPILVYHIWGSSSGDNPSLGKPRN
;
A
#
# COMPACT_ATOMS: atom_id res chain seq x y z
N MET A 1 -51.38 -19.42 9.50
CA MET A 1 -50.80 -19.62 8.15
C MET A 1 -51.07 -18.38 7.32
N VAL A 2 -50.07 -17.52 7.15
CA VAL A 2 -50.13 -16.36 6.25
C VAL A 2 -49.05 -16.56 5.20
N SER A 3 -49.46 -16.62 3.94
CA SER A 3 -48.62 -16.89 2.77
C SER A 3 -47.79 -15.64 2.42
N LEU A 4 -46.47 -15.76 2.48
CA LEU A 4 -45.49 -14.71 2.12
C LEU A 4 -45.18 -14.66 0.61
N ARG A 5 -46.14 -15.04 -0.25
CA ARG A 5 -45.92 -15.18 -1.71
C ARG A 5 -45.92 -13.88 -2.52
N GLY A 6 -45.78 -12.71 -1.90
CA GLY A 6 -45.90 -11.46 -2.65
C GLY A 6 -45.23 -10.29 -2.00
N LEU A 7 -43.92 -10.19 -2.13
CA LEU A 7 -43.15 -8.93 -2.07
C LEU A 7 -41.67 -9.27 -2.30
N LEU A 8 -41.27 -9.38 -3.56
CA LEU A 8 -39.92 -9.15 -4.11
C LEU A 8 -39.89 -9.64 -5.57
N LYS A 9 -40.61 -8.94 -6.45
CA LYS A 9 -40.30 -9.01 -7.89
C LYS A 9 -39.08 -8.13 -8.11
N ILE A 10 -37.89 -8.70 -7.95
CA ILE A 10 -36.66 -8.09 -8.47
C ILE A 10 -36.81 -8.15 -10.00
N PRO A 11 -36.86 -7.02 -10.73
CA PRO A 11 -36.93 -7.08 -12.16
C PRO A 11 -35.63 -7.72 -12.67
N GLN A 12 -35.75 -8.81 -13.44
CA GLN A 12 -34.67 -9.33 -14.30
C GLN A 12 -34.32 -8.25 -15.35
N ARG A 13 -33.59 -7.22 -14.94
CA ARG A 13 -32.82 -6.40 -15.88
C ARG A 13 -31.55 -7.18 -16.17
N HIS A 14 -31.43 -7.71 -17.38
CA HIS A 14 -30.16 -8.22 -17.87
C HIS A 14 -29.06 -7.15 -17.70
N PRO A 15 -27.98 -7.40 -16.96
CA PRO A 15 -26.87 -6.45 -16.78
C PRO A 15 -25.97 -6.30 -18.02
N ARG A 16 -26.27 -7.02 -19.11
CA ARG A 16 -25.48 -7.05 -20.36
C ARG A 16 -25.14 -5.68 -20.98
N PRO A 17 -26.00 -4.63 -20.98
CA PRO A 17 -25.64 -3.37 -21.65
C PRO A 17 -24.50 -2.62 -20.95
N THR A 18 -24.37 -2.74 -19.62
CA THR A 18 -23.37 -2.00 -18.85
C THR A 18 -21.96 -2.58 -19.02
N ALA A 19 -21.81 -3.92 -18.97
CA ALA A 19 -20.53 -4.58 -19.18
C ALA A 19 -19.99 -4.39 -20.61
N SER A 20 -20.86 -4.44 -21.62
CA SER A 20 -20.46 -4.19 -23.02
C SER A 20 -20.00 -2.75 -23.26
N ALA A 21 -20.65 -1.76 -22.63
CA ALA A 21 -20.23 -0.35 -22.73
C ALA A 21 -18.87 -0.10 -22.03
N LEU A 22 -18.63 -0.76 -20.88
CA LEU A 22 -17.36 -0.70 -20.18
C LEU A 22 -16.23 -1.36 -20.97
N ARG A 23 -16.47 -2.53 -21.58
CA ARG A 23 -15.51 -3.20 -22.49
C ARG A 23 -15.20 -2.37 -23.74
N ALA A 24 -16.15 -1.58 -24.25
CA ALA A 24 -15.87 -0.68 -25.38
C ALA A 24 -14.92 0.48 -24.98
N SER A 25 -14.92 0.89 -23.71
CA SER A 25 -14.04 1.95 -23.19
C SER A 25 -12.57 1.53 -23.01
N THR A 26 -12.27 0.23 -23.04
CA THR A 26 -10.90 -0.30 -22.91
C THR A 26 -10.11 -0.31 -24.23
N VAL A 27 -10.76 -0.02 -25.36
CA VAL A 27 -10.18 -0.17 -26.73
C VAL A 27 -9.36 1.06 -27.19
N ALA A 28 -9.39 2.17 -26.47
CA ALA A 28 -8.60 3.35 -26.84
C ALA A 28 -7.09 3.13 -26.56
N PRO A 29 -6.19 3.61 -27.44
CA PRO A 29 -4.75 3.34 -27.30
C PRO A 29 -4.21 3.86 -25.97
N ALA A 30 -3.27 3.13 -25.36
CA ALA A 30 -2.58 3.51 -24.13
C ALA A 30 -1.94 4.89 -24.33
N SER A 31 -2.59 5.94 -23.84
CA SER A 31 -2.29 7.32 -24.23
C SER A 31 -1.06 7.91 -23.53
N GLY A 32 -0.31 7.08 -22.79
CA GLY A 32 0.78 7.51 -21.92
C GLY A 32 0.34 8.28 -20.66
N SER A 33 -0.94 8.63 -20.51
CA SER A 33 -1.46 9.36 -19.35
C SER A 33 -1.87 8.39 -18.24
N PRO A 34 -1.32 8.52 -17.01
CA PRO A 34 -1.68 7.63 -15.90
C PRO A 34 -3.17 7.67 -15.52
N PHE A 35 -3.85 8.82 -15.65
CA PHE A 35 -5.29 8.93 -15.40
C PHE A 35 -6.11 8.10 -16.39
N ILE A 36 -5.79 8.20 -17.68
CA ILE A 36 -6.49 7.43 -18.73
C ILE A 36 -6.25 5.95 -18.51
N ASN A 37 -5.01 5.55 -18.22
CA ASN A 37 -4.68 4.16 -17.92
C ASN A 37 -5.46 3.64 -16.69
N ASN A 38 -5.55 4.44 -15.62
CA ASN A 38 -6.30 4.06 -14.42
C ASN A 38 -7.81 3.93 -14.71
N SER A 39 -8.37 4.84 -15.50
CA SER A 39 -9.78 4.79 -15.92
C SER A 39 -10.08 3.57 -16.79
N GLN A 40 -9.20 3.25 -17.74
CA GLN A 40 -9.33 2.07 -18.60
C GLN A 40 -9.24 0.77 -17.79
N GLY A 41 -8.23 0.63 -16.95
CA GLY A 41 -8.07 -0.54 -16.09
C GLY A 41 -9.24 -0.71 -15.12
N ALA A 42 -9.73 0.39 -14.54
CA ALA A 42 -10.92 0.36 -13.70
C ALA A 42 -12.17 -0.10 -14.47
N SER A 43 -12.39 0.42 -15.68
CA SER A 43 -13.52 0.00 -16.52
C SER A 43 -13.44 -1.48 -16.90
N ALA A 44 -12.24 -1.99 -17.20
CA ALA A 44 -11.99 -3.41 -17.45
C ALA A 44 -12.37 -4.25 -16.21
N ALA A 45 -11.83 -3.89 -15.04
CA ALA A 45 -12.10 -4.57 -13.78
C ALA A 45 -13.58 -4.58 -13.40
N VAL A 46 -14.29 -3.47 -13.60
CA VAL A 46 -15.73 -3.38 -13.33
C VAL A 46 -16.52 -4.24 -14.33
N ALA A 47 -16.10 -4.31 -15.60
CA ALA A 47 -16.76 -5.17 -16.57
C ALA A 47 -16.60 -6.65 -16.23
N GLU A 48 -15.41 -7.06 -15.79
CA GLU A 48 -15.13 -8.42 -15.32
C GLU A 48 -15.92 -8.77 -14.07
N LEU A 49 -15.90 -7.89 -13.06
CA LEU A 49 -16.68 -8.07 -11.83
C LEU A 49 -18.18 -8.18 -12.13
N SER A 50 -18.71 -7.36 -13.04
CA SER A 50 -20.12 -7.41 -13.47
C SER A 50 -20.47 -8.75 -14.12
N ASP A 51 -19.58 -9.28 -14.95
CA ASP A 51 -19.73 -10.59 -15.60
C ASP A 51 -19.70 -11.73 -14.57
N ALA A 52 -18.77 -11.67 -13.63
CA ALA A 52 -18.66 -12.62 -12.52
C ALA A 52 -19.89 -12.59 -11.61
N LEU A 53 -20.34 -11.40 -11.19
CA LEU A 53 -21.56 -11.23 -10.38
C LEU A 53 -22.79 -11.72 -11.12
N GLY A 54 -22.92 -11.44 -12.43
CA GLY A 54 -23.98 -11.98 -13.26
C GLY A 54 -23.98 -13.52 -13.25
N THR A 55 -22.80 -14.14 -13.32
CA THR A 55 -22.65 -15.60 -13.24
C THR A 55 -23.04 -16.14 -11.86
N VAL A 56 -22.63 -15.47 -10.77
CA VAL A 56 -22.97 -15.88 -9.40
C VAL A 56 -24.46 -15.74 -9.15
N PHE A 57 -25.09 -14.61 -9.48
CA PHE A 57 -26.52 -14.42 -9.28
C PHE A 57 -27.38 -15.40 -10.07
N ASN A 58 -26.96 -15.82 -11.27
CA ASN A 58 -27.66 -16.86 -12.02
C ASN A 58 -27.56 -18.25 -11.37
N ARG A 59 -26.63 -18.46 -10.44
CA ARG A 59 -26.41 -19.73 -9.73
C ARG A 59 -27.03 -19.77 -8.34
N ILE A 60 -27.44 -18.63 -7.79
CA ILE A 60 -28.11 -18.58 -6.48
C ILE A 60 -29.57 -19.02 -6.69
N ASP A 61 -29.92 -20.14 -6.05
CA ASP A 61 -31.30 -20.58 -5.96
C ASP A 61 -31.95 -19.91 -4.74
N LEU A 62 -32.84 -18.95 -5.00
CA LEU A 62 -33.53 -18.18 -3.96
C LEU A 62 -34.57 -19.01 -3.20
N ASP A 63 -34.96 -20.17 -3.72
CA ASP A 63 -35.92 -21.07 -3.09
C ASP A 63 -35.22 -22.22 -2.31
N GLY A 64 -33.88 -22.31 -2.38
CA GLY A 64 -33.06 -23.31 -1.69
C GLY A 64 -32.49 -22.86 -0.33
N ASP A 65 -31.69 -23.71 0.31
CA ASP A 65 -30.98 -23.36 1.55
C ASP A 65 -29.84 -22.37 1.27
N LEU A 66 -30.07 -21.10 1.58
CA LEU A 66 -29.12 -20.02 1.36
C LEU A 66 -27.84 -20.19 2.21
N SER A 67 -27.95 -20.75 3.42
CA SER A 67 -26.78 -20.94 4.29
C SER A 67 -25.81 -21.95 3.72
N SER A 68 -26.29 -23.09 3.21
CA SER A 68 -25.45 -24.05 2.49
C SER A 68 -24.83 -23.46 1.22
N GLN A 69 -25.54 -22.59 0.50
CA GLN A 69 -25.01 -21.94 -0.71
C GLN A 69 -23.90 -20.93 -0.38
N VAL A 70 -24.06 -20.14 0.68
CA VAL A 70 -23.02 -19.21 1.16
C VAL A 70 -21.79 -19.96 1.63
N ASN A 71 -21.95 -21.05 2.39
CA ASN A 71 -20.82 -21.89 2.80
C ASN A 71 -20.09 -22.47 1.59
N GLY A 72 -20.82 -22.96 0.58
CA GLY A 72 -20.19 -23.45 -0.65
C GLY A 72 -19.45 -22.37 -1.46
N LEU A 73 -19.84 -21.10 -1.34
CA LEU A 73 -19.08 -19.98 -1.92
C LEU A 73 -17.81 -19.67 -1.11
N LEU A 74 -17.89 -19.71 0.22
CA LEU A 74 -16.73 -19.55 1.09
C LEU A 74 -15.68 -20.64 0.86
N ASP A 75 -16.11 -21.90 0.74
CA ASP A 75 -15.21 -23.03 0.46
C ASP A 75 -14.48 -22.86 -0.87
N ARG A 76 -15.16 -22.32 -1.89
CA ARG A 76 -14.53 -22.02 -3.19
C ARG A 76 -13.52 -20.89 -3.09
N LEU A 77 -13.82 -19.84 -2.32
CA LEU A 77 -12.87 -18.75 -2.10
C LEU A 77 -11.62 -19.26 -1.36
N ASP A 78 -11.81 -20.11 -0.36
CA ASP A 78 -10.70 -20.74 0.37
C ASP A 78 -9.88 -21.67 -0.53
N GLN A 79 -10.54 -22.45 -1.38
CA GLN A 79 -9.87 -23.30 -2.37
C GLN A 79 -9.06 -22.48 -3.38
N GLU A 80 -9.60 -21.36 -3.85
CA GLU A 80 -8.90 -20.46 -4.77
C GLU A 80 -7.69 -19.81 -4.09
N ALA A 81 -7.87 -19.30 -2.86
CA ALA A 81 -6.78 -18.74 -2.06
C ALA A 81 -5.67 -19.78 -1.83
N SER A 82 -6.03 -21.03 -1.55
CA SER A 82 -5.09 -22.13 -1.31
C SER A 82 -4.20 -22.47 -2.51
N GLN A 83 -4.54 -22.03 -3.72
CA GLN A 83 -3.68 -22.22 -4.90
C GLN A 83 -2.39 -21.40 -4.82
N TYR A 84 -2.38 -20.34 -4.01
CA TYR A 84 -1.22 -19.50 -3.83
C TYR A 84 -0.35 -20.05 -2.69
N GLY A 85 0.92 -20.36 -2.98
CA GLY A 85 1.85 -20.95 -2.01
C GLY A 85 2.19 -20.07 -0.80
N ASN A 86 1.78 -18.81 -0.82
CA ASN A 86 1.90 -17.82 0.25
C ASN A 86 0.55 -17.46 0.89
N SER A 87 -0.53 -18.20 0.59
CA SER A 87 -1.85 -17.99 1.18
C SER A 87 -1.90 -18.30 2.67
N GLN A 88 -0.96 -19.11 3.16
CA GLN A 88 -0.79 -19.44 4.56
C GLN A 88 0.68 -19.28 4.96
N LEU A 89 0.91 -18.69 6.13
CA LEU A 89 2.21 -18.75 6.78
C LEU A 89 2.35 -20.16 7.37
N LYS A 90 3.51 -20.78 7.18
CA LYS A 90 3.79 -22.06 7.84
C LYS A 90 4.45 -21.75 9.17
N ASP A 91 3.79 -22.11 10.26
CA ASP A 91 4.20 -21.80 11.64
C ASP A 91 5.60 -22.35 11.98
N ASP A 92 6.05 -23.39 11.29
CA ASP A 92 7.37 -24.02 11.48
C ASP A 92 8.55 -23.24 10.87
N ARG A 93 8.28 -22.23 10.03
CA ARG A 93 9.32 -21.49 9.29
C ARG A 93 9.71 -20.15 9.90
N TYR A 94 8.97 -19.67 10.91
CA TYR A 94 9.18 -18.34 11.47
C TYR A 94 9.16 -18.40 13.00
N SER A 95 10.14 -17.75 13.63
CA SER A 95 10.11 -17.56 15.08
C SER A 95 8.95 -16.65 15.48
N ASP A 96 8.40 -16.87 16.67
CA ASP A 96 7.44 -15.94 17.27
C ASP A 96 7.98 -14.50 17.23
N TRP A 97 7.13 -13.57 16.81
CA TRP A 97 7.53 -12.17 16.73
C TRP A 97 7.49 -11.52 18.11
N GLU A 98 8.66 -11.15 18.63
CA GLU A 98 8.77 -10.32 19.82
C GLU A 98 8.85 -8.83 19.44
N CYS A 99 7.91 -8.03 19.97
CA CYS A 99 7.89 -6.59 19.77
C CYS A 99 8.60 -5.87 20.92
N SER A 100 9.80 -5.35 20.67
CA SER A 100 10.49 -4.50 21.65
C SER A 100 9.71 -3.19 21.90
N PRO A 101 9.87 -2.55 23.07
CA PRO A 101 9.26 -1.25 23.34
C PRO A 101 9.61 -0.17 22.32
N GLU A 102 10.83 -0.20 21.75
CA GLU A 102 11.29 0.70 20.69
C GLU A 102 10.55 0.44 19.38
N ASN A 103 10.39 -0.84 18.99
CA ASN A 103 9.63 -1.22 17.80
C ASN A 103 8.15 -0.86 17.95
N ALA A 104 7.56 -1.09 19.12
CA ALA A 104 6.18 -0.72 19.40
C ALA A 104 5.96 0.80 19.27
N GLN A 105 6.93 1.60 19.71
CA GLN A 105 6.88 3.06 19.54
C GLN A 105 6.98 3.47 18.06
N LEU A 106 7.89 2.87 17.31
CA LEU A 106 8.03 3.17 15.87
C LEU A 106 6.76 2.77 15.10
N ILE A 107 6.14 1.64 15.44
CA ILE A 107 4.85 1.21 14.89
C ILE A 107 3.76 2.22 15.25
N SER A 108 3.70 2.66 16.51
CA SER A 108 2.73 3.66 16.95
C SER A 108 2.87 4.99 16.21
N VAL A 109 4.10 5.47 16.00
CA VAL A 109 4.38 6.67 15.19
C VAL A 109 3.97 6.46 13.73
N SER A 110 4.33 5.31 13.15
CA SER A 110 3.99 4.97 11.77
C SER A 110 2.49 4.94 11.54
N TRP A 111 1.74 4.35 12.48
CA TRP A 111 0.28 4.30 12.47
C TRP A 111 -0.32 5.69 12.61
N HIS A 112 0.20 6.49 13.55
CA HIS A 112 -0.26 7.87 13.74
C HIS A 112 -0.14 8.68 12.45
N CYS A 113 1.04 8.69 11.82
CA CYS A 113 1.26 9.42 10.58
C CYS A 113 0.41 8.88 9.42
N ALA A 114 0.25 7.55 9.32
CA ALA A 114 -0.60 6.91 8.31
C ALA A 114 -2.09 7.24 8.46
N ARG A 115 -2.55 7.55 9.69
CA ARG A 115 -3.90 8.05 9.94
C ARG A 115 -4.00 9.55 9.66
N GLU A 116 -3.06 10.34 10.19
CA GLU A 116 -3.04 11.80 10.10
C GLU A 116 -3.02 12.32 8.65
N VAL A 117 -2.43 11.56 7.70
CA VAL A 117 -2.44 11.91 6.28
C VAL A 117 -3.84 11.88 5.64
N TYR A 118 -4.83 11.25 6.27
CA TYR A 118 -6.24 11.38 5.88
C TYR A 118 -6.88 12.67 6.39
N GLU A 119 -6.41 13.14 7.54
CA GLU A 119 -6.95 14.28 8.26
C GLU A 119 -6.32 15.60 7.82
N THR A 120 -5.17 15.59 7.13
CA THR A 120 -4.51 16.81 6.62
C THR A 120 -5.34 17.55 5.55
N SER A 121 -6.42 16.93 5.06
CA SER A 121 -7.47 17.58 4.26
C SER A 121 -8.57 18.25 5.09
N SER A 122 -8.50 18.16 6.42
CA SER A 122 -9.42 18.78 7.37
C SER A 122 -8.63 19.81 8.17
N ASP A 123 -9.10 21.05 8.25
CA ASP A 123 -8.41 22.20 8.89
C ASP A 123 -8.31 22.10 10.43
N LEU A 124 -8.26 20.90 11.00
CA LEU A 124 -8.15 20.69 12.44
C LEU A 124 -6.68 20.58 12.88
N PRO A 125 -6.22 21.41 13.83
CA PRO A 125 -4.85 21.32 14.31
C PRO A 125 -4.65 20.04 15.13
N ASN A 126 -3.94 19.07 14.54
CA ASN A 126 -3.40 17.95 15.29
C ASN A 126 -2.18 18.43 16.09
N GLY A 127 -2.28 18.35 17.41
CA GLY A 127 -1.20 18.76 18.32
C GLY A 127 0.05 17.90 18.17
N PRO A 128 1.23 18.40 18.59
CA PRO A 128 2.47 17.64 18.49
C PRO A 128 2.39 16.35 19.31
N VAL A 129 2.68 15.22 18.68
CA VAL A 129 2.79 13.93 19.36
C VAL A 129 4.19 13.83 19.95
N CYS A 130 4.30 13.70 21.27
CA CYS A 130 5.58 13.53 21.93
C CYS A 130 5.50 12.52 23.06
N ASN A 131 6.66 12.01 23.45
CA ASN A 131 6.84 11.35 24.73
C ASN A 131 8.10 11.88 25.42
N ARG A 132 8.53 11.25 26.52
CA ARG A 132 9.71 11.69 27.28
C ARG A 132 11.03 11.58 26.51
N LYS A 133 11.10 10.79 25.44
CA LYS A 133 12.34 10.48 24.68
C LYS A 133 12.39 11.19 23.32
N TRP A 134 11.25 11.37 22.65
CA TRP A 134 11.18 11.93 21.31
C TRP A 134 9.97 12.86 21.12
N LYS A 135 10.08 13.73 20.12
CA LYS A 135 9.00 14.56 19.61
C LYS A 135 8.80 14.30 18.13
N LEU A 136 7.55 14.21 17.71
CA LEU A 136 7.14 14.15 16.32
C LEU A 136 6.67 15.54 15.89
N GLU A 137 7.36 16.09 14.91
CA GLU A 137 7.02 17.38 14.30
C GLU A 137 6.41 17.10 12.93
N SER A 138 5.13 17.42 12.78
CA SER A 138 4.47 17.40 11.46
C SER A 138 5.13 18.44 10.57
N GLY A 139 5.58 18.02 9.39
CA GLY A 139 6.20 18.89 8.40
C GLY A 139 5.28 19.12 7.21
N ASP A 140 5.89 19.23 6.03
CA ASP A 140 5.15 19.53 4.81
C ASP A 140 4.18 18.41 4.44
N CYS A 141 3.07 18.78 3.81
CA CYS A 141 2.12 17.85 3.20
C CYS A 141 1.86 18.21 1.74
N ILE A 142 1.54 17.21 0.93
CA ILE A 142 1.09 17.40 -0.45
C ILE A 142 -0.31 16.81 -0.56
N ALA A 143 -1.23 17.60 -1.13
CA ALA A 143 -2.59 17.18 -1.40
C ALA A 143 -2.62 16.15 -2.54
N ALA A 144 -3.65 15.30 -2.54
CA ALA A 144 -3.87 14.39 -3.66
C ALA A 144 -4.20 15.18 -4.94
N SER A 145 -3.72 14.71 -6.09
CA SER A 145 -4.08 15.30 -7.38
C SER A 145 -5.52 14.96 -7.75
N ALA A 146 -6.16 15.83 -8.53
CA ALA A 146 -7.53 15.62 -9.01
C ALA A 146 -7.68 14.36 -9.87
N ASP A 147 -6.60 13.94 -10.53
CA ASP A 147 -6.53 12.74 -11.35
C ASP A 147 -6.15 11.47 -10.55
N GLY A 148 -5.95 11.61 -9.22
CA GLY A 148 -5.66 10.51 -8.30
C GLY A 148 -4.30 9.85 -8.49
N THR A 149 -3.45 10.36 -9.39
CA THR A 149 -2.11 9.83 -9.61
C THR A 149 -1.23 10.11 -8.41
N ILE A 150 -1.19 11.36 -7.95
CA ILE A 150 -0.51 11.76 -6.72
C ILE A 150 -1.47 11.50 -5.56
N LYS A 151 -1.08 10.59 -4.67
CA LYS A 151 -1.75 10.41 -3.38
C LYS A 151 -1.29 11.48 -2.40
N ALA A 152 -2.17 11.84 -1.47
CA ALA A 152 -1.79 12.74 -0.39
C ALA A 152 -0.64 12.12 0.41
N VAL A 153 0.38 12.93 0.71
CA VAL A 153 1.58 12.50 1.42
C VAL A 153 1.98 13.54 2.45
N SER A 154 2.41 13.10 3.62
CA SER A 154 2.96 13.96 4.67
C SER A 154 4.39 13.54 5.03
N PHE A 155 5.17 14.53 5.44
CA PHE A 155 6.57 14.39 5.83
C PHE A 155 6.72 14.86 7.27
N SER A 156 6.88 13.94 8.21
CA SER A 156 7.03 14.25 9.64
C SER A 156 8.44 13.91 10.13
N SER A 157 8.96 14.67 11.09
CA SER A 157 10.30 14.49 11.64
C SER A 157 10.20 14.02 13.08
N MET A 158 10.75 12.84 13.37
CA MET A 158 10.89 12.31 14.71
C MET A 158 12.29 12.62 15.23
N THR A 159 12.40 13.40 16.30
CA THR A 159 13.68 13.87 16.84
C THR A 159 13.76 13.60 18.35
N PRO A 160 14.97 13.42 18.91
CA PRO A 160 15.13 13.22 20.35
C PRO A 160 14.76 14.51 21.10
N VAL A 161 14.14 14.38 22.28
CA VAL A 161 13.86 15.51 23.18
C VAL A 161 15.17 16.09 23.71
N ASP A 162 16.08 15.22 24.14
CA ASP A 162 17.40 15.61 24.65
C ASP A 162 18.47 15.43 23.57
N LYS A 163 19.06 16.54 23.10
CA LYS A 163 20.09 16.53 22.05
C LYS A 163 21.39 15.78 22.43
N GLY A 164 21.57 15.42 23.71
CA GLY A 164 22.74 14.68 24.22
C GLY A 164 22.50 13.19 24.44
N ALA A 165 21.26 12.72 24.40
CA ALA A 165 20.95 11.30 24.48
C ALA A 165 21.10 10.69 23.08
N GLY A 166 22.29 10.17 22.78
CA GLY A 166 22.64 9.58 21.48
C GLY A 166 21.85 8.30 21.15
N SER A 167 20.54 8.41 20.91
CA SER A 167 19.77 7.32 20.31
C SER A 167 20.28 7.13 18.89
N LYS A 168 20.83 5.95 18.60
CA LYS A 168 21.38 5.63 17.28
C LYS A 168 20.33 5.68 16.17
N ASP A 169 19.05 5.62 16.54
CA ASP A 169 17.91 5.47 15.64
C ASP A 169 17.16 6.78 15.36
N LEU A 170 17.61 7.92 15.92
CA LEU A 170 17.03 9.24 15.65
C LEU A 170 18.12 10.17 15.09
N PRO A 171 17.75 11.15 14.24
CA PRO A 171 16.39 11.49 13.79
C PRO A 171 15.85 10.59 12.67
N VAL A 172 14.52 10.47 12.58
CA VAL A 172 13.80 9.72 11.53
C VAL A 172 12.89 10.66 10.74
N LEU A 173 13.00 10.64 9.41
CA LEU A 173 12.00 11.20 8.51
C LEU A 173 10.91 10.16 8.24
N VAL A 174 9.69 10.44 8.66
CA VAL A 174 8.50 9.61 8.40
C VAL A 174 7.78 10.16 7.17
N ILE A 175 7.60 9.31 6.16
CA ILE A 175 6.90 9.60 4.92
C ILE A 175 5.62 8.78 4.92
N ALA A 176 4.49 9.43 5.17
CA ALA A 176 3.19 8.77 5.26
C ALA A 176 2.35 9.04 4.02
N ILE A 177 1.82 7.98 3.40
CA ILE A 177 1.04 8.06 2.17
C ILE A 177 -0.41 7.64 2.47
N ARG A 178 -1.36 8.49 2.08
CA ARG A 178 -2.79 8.23 2.25
C ARG A 178 -3.22 7.05 1.41
N GLY A 179 -4.07 6.19 1.97
CA GLY A 179 -4.83 5.21 1.19
C GLY A 179 -6.02 5.85 0.47
N SER A 180 -7.04 5.04 0.22
CA SER A 180 -8.22 5.49 -0.54
C SER A 180 -9.13 6.38 0.29
N ALA A 181 -9.48 7.56 -0.25
CA ALA A 181 -10.41 8.50 0.38
C ALA A 181 -11.42 9.12 -0.62
N SER A 182 -11.34 8.77 -1.90
CA SER A 182 -12.16 9.37 -2.96
C SER A 182 -12.55 8.33 -4.02
N ALA A 183 -13.57 8.63 -4.83
CA ALA A 183 -13.94 7.79 -5.98
C ALA A 183 -12.78 7.60 -6.97
N VAL A 184 -11.95 8.65 -7.14
CA VAL A 184 -10.75 8.57 -8.00
C VAL A 184 -9.73 7.61 -7.40
N ASP A 185 -9.53 7.60 -6.07
CA ASP A 185 -8.68 6.60 -5.42
C ASP A 185 -9.20 5.17 -5.65
N HIS A 186 -10.52 4.96 -5.61
CA HIS A 186 -11.09 3.65 -5.92
C HIS A 186 -10.85 3.24 -7.39
N MET A 187 -10.90 4.19 -8.32
CA MET A 187 -10.56 3.95 -9.72
C MET A 187 -9.09 3.52 -9.88
N VAL A 188 -8.15 4.17 -9.17
CA VAL A 188 -6.74 3.76 -9.19
C VAL A 188 -6.57 2.34 -8.65
N ASN A 189 -7.25 2.00 -7.56
CA ASN A 189 -7.21 0.65 -7.00
C ASN A 189 -7.82 -0.41 -7.93
N ALA A 190 -8.82 -0.03 -8.72
CA ALA A 190 -9.44 -0.94 -9.69
C ALA A 190 -8.56 -1.18 -10.93
N ASN A 191 -7.54 -0.34 -11.17
CA ASN A 191 -6.53 -0.59 -12.18
C ASN A 191 -5.48 -1.61 -11.67
N TYR A 192 -5.91 -2.86 -11.58
CA TYR A 192 -5.17 -3.92 -10.89
C TYR A 192 -4.21 -4.72 -11.77
N GLU A 193 -4.26 -4.53 -13.09
CA GLU A 193 -3.45 -5.32 -14.03
C GLU A 193 -1.96 -5.30 -13.64
N PRO A 194 -1.30 -6.47 -13.56
CA PRO A 194 0.11 -6.54 -13.27
C PRO A 194 0.94 -5.84 -14.36
N ARG A 195 1.89 -5.00 -13.96
CA ARG A 195 2.81 -4.29 -14.86
C ARG A 195 4.24 -4.46 -14.41
N ASN A 196 5.14 -4.60 -15.38
CA ASN A 196 6.59 -4.64 -15.16
C ASN A 196 7.05 -3.34 -14.47
N ALA A 197 7.84 -3.49 -13.39
CA ALA A 197 8.37 -2.41 -12.58
C ALA A 197 9.87 -2.17 -12.74
N ASP A 198 10.55 -2.80 -13.71
CA ASP A 198 12.01 -2.78 -13.87
C ASP A 198 12.54 -1.36 -14.16
N ASP A 199 11.71 -0.50 -14.76
CA ASP A 199 12.03 0.93 -14.99
C ASP A 199 11.96 1.78 -13.72
N PHE A 200 11.43 1.21 -12.63
CA PHE A 200 11.26 1.87 -11.33
C PHE A 200 12.12 1.22 -10.25
N ILE A 201 11.99 -0.10 -10.05
CA ILE A 201 12.70 -0.86 -9.02
C ILE A 201 13.88 -1.59 -9.66
N ASP A 202 15.07 -1.39 -9.09
CA ASP A 202 16.27 -2.11 -9.49
C ASP A 202 16.30 -3.51 -8.86
N ILE A 203 15.66 -4.47 -9.54
CA ILE A 203 15.52 -5.86 -9.08
C ILE A 203 16.88 -6.53 -8.92
N SER A 204 17.89 -6.13 -9.69
CA SER A 204 19.24 -6.71 -9.59
C SER A 204 19.84 -6.58 -8.18
N ARG A 205 19.38 -5.59 -7.41
CA ARG A 205 19.77 -5.38 -6.01
C ARG A 205 18.99 -6.24 -5.01
N LEU A 206 17.78 -6.67 -5.37
CA LEU A 206 16.91 -7.49 -4.52
C LEU A 206 17.15 -8.98 -4.75
N MET A 207 17.37 -9.37 -6.01
CA MET A 207 17.52 -10.76 -6.44
C MET A 207 18.61 -10.87 -7.53
N PRO A 208 19.90 -10.82 -7.17
CA PRO A 208 21.00 -10.85 -8.14
C PRO A 208 21.01 -12.10 -9.03
N GLU A 209 20.44 -13.21 -8.56
CA GLU A 209 20.58 -14.54 -9.17
C GLU A 209 19.36 -15.01 -9.97
N ASN A 210 18.27 -14.23 -10.05
CA ASN A 210 17.08 -14.58 -10.82
C ASN A 210 16.60 -13.38 -11.65
N ALA A 211 16.72 -13.49 -12.98
CA ALA A 211 16.20 -12.52 -13.96
C ALA A 211 14.67 -12.61 -14.11
N ALA A 212 13.93 -12.62 -12.99
CA ALA A 212 12.49 -12.55 -13.01
C ALA A 212 12.05 -11.08 -13.12
N THR A 213 11.15 -10.79 -14.06
CA THR A 213 10.50 -9.47 -14.12
C THR A 213 9.58 -9.31 -12.92
N LEU A 214 9.72 -8.19 -12.18
CA LEU A 214 8.82 -7.90 -11.06
C LEU A 214 7.56 -7.26 -11.61
N GLN A 215 6.45 -7.98 -11.49
CA GLN A 215 5.13 -7.48 -11.83
C GLN A 215 4.48 -6.88 -10.58
N VAL A 216 3.97 -5.66 -10.68
CA VAL A 216 3.30 -4.95 -9.59
C VAL A 216 1.96 -4.40 -10.06
N HIS A 217 1.07 -4.10 -9.11
CA HIS A 217 -0.22 -3.48 -9.39
C HIS A 217 -0.05 -2.14 -10.13
N SER A 218 -0.58 -2.04 -11.35
CA SER A 218 -0.33 -0.89 -12.24
C SER A 218 -0.81 0.45 -11.66
N GLY A 219 -2.00 0.50 -11.04
CA GLY A 219 -2.49 1.69 -10.34
C GLY A 219 -1.54 2.22 -9.27
N PHE A 220 -1.03 1.35 -8.39
CA PHE A 220 -0.07 1.75 -7.34
C PHE A 220 1.29 2.12 -7.89
N LEU A 221 1.76 1.46 -8.95
CA LEU A 221 3.00 1.83 -9.65
C LEU A 221 2.92 3.23 -10.25
N ASN A 222 1.78 3.58 -10.86
CA ASN A 222 1.55 4.93 -11.39
C ASN A 222 1.64 5.98 -10.26
N SER A 223 1.04 5.70 -9.10
CA SER A 223 1.15 6.61 -7.94
C SER A 223 2.57 6.70 -7.38
N ALA A 224 3.30 5.59 -7.29
CA ALA A 224 4.68 5.60 -6.82
C ALA A 224 5.59 6.40 -7.77
N LYS A 225 5.43 6.22 -9.08
CA LYS A 225 6.17 7.01 -10.10
C LYS A 225 5.85 8.50 -10.02
N ALA A 226 4.58 8.86 -9.83
CA ALA A 226 4.17 10.26 -9.69
C ALA A 226 4.75 10.93 -8.42
N LEU A 227 4.98 10.15 -7.35
CA LEU A 227 5.55 10.62 -6.10
C LEU A 227 7.09 10.59 -6.06
N ASP A 228 7.76 9.89 -6.99
CA ASP A 228 9.21 9.60 -6.91
C ASP A 228 10.06 10.86 -6.76
N GLU A 229 9.85 11.86 -7.62
CA GLU A 229 10.67 13.08 -7.60
C GLU A 229 10.42 13.88 -6.32
N ILE A 230 9.16 14.03 -5.92
CA ILE A 230 8.76 14.74 -4.70
C ILE A 230 9.44 14.11 -3.47
N VAL A 231 9.27 12.79 -3.32
CA VAL A 231 9.82 12.02 -2.20
C VAL A 231 11.35 12.08 -2.22
N SER A 232 11.96 11.89 -3.38
CA SER A 232 13.42 11.97 -3.57
C SER A 232 13.98 13.33 -3.17
N GLN A 233 13.32 14.43 -3.53
CA GLN A 233 13.73 15.78 -3.15
C GLN A 233 13.62 16.03 -1.64
N LYS A 234 12.55 15.55 -1.00
CA LYS A 234 12.40 15.65 0.45
C LYS A 234 13.46 14.84 1.19
N ILE A 235 13.74 13.62 0.75
CA ILE A 235 14.82 12.77 1.27
C ILE A 235 16.18 13.46 1.13
N LYS A 236 16.52 13.97 -0.06
CA LYS A 236 17.79 14.68 -0.29
C LYS A 236 17.94 15.89 0.63
N THR A 237 16.86 16.67 0.78
CA THR A 237 16.84 17.84 1.68
C THR A 237 17.06 17.43 3.14
N TYR A 238 16.38 16.38 3.59
CA TYR A 238 16.51 15.84 4.94
C TYR A 238 17.92 15.33 5.22
N ILE A 239 18.52 14.55 4.33
CA ILE A 239 19.89 14.04 4.46
C ILE A 239 20.89 15.20 4.52
N ARG A 240 20.76 16.20 3.65
CA ARG A 240 21.66 17.38 3.64
C ARG A 240 21.61 18.16 4.95
N ARG A 241 20.43 18.30 5.55
CA ARG A 241 20.25 18.99 6.85
C ARG A 241 20.83 18.21 8.02
N ASN A 242 20.95 16.89 7.89
CA ASN A 242 21.44 15.99 8.93
C ASN A 242 22.80 15.36 8.59
N ALA A 243 23.60 16.01 7.72
CA ALA A 243 24.82 15.42 7.14
C ALA A 243 25.88 14.95 8.16
N SER A 244 25.79 15.39 9.41
CA SER A 244 26.66 14.95 10.52
C SER A 244 26.19 13.66 11.22
N ASN A 245 24.98 13.17 10.91
CA ASN A 245 24.32 12.05 11.57
C ASN A 245 23.84 11.02 10.53
N TYR A 246 23.67 9.76 10.97
CA TYR A 246 22.89 8.80 10.21
C TYR A 246 21.46 9.33 10.03
N SER A 247 20.97 9.33 8.80
CA SER A 247 19.63 9.79 8.45
C SER A 247 18.73 8.58 8.25
N HIS A 248 17.81 8.36 9.19
CA HIS A 248 16.83 7.28 9.09
C HIS A 248 15.59 7.78 8.35
N ILE A 249 15.05 6.93 7.49
CA ILE A 249 13.84 7.21 6.72
C ILE A 249 12.86 6.07 6.94
N LEU A 250 11.61 6.40 7.17
CA LEU A 250 10.52 5.46 7.43
C LEU A 250 9.39 5.73 6.45
N PHE A 251 9.03 4.72 5.66
CA PHE A 251 7.86 4.76 4.79
C PHE A 251 6.68 4.10 5.48
N THR A 252 5.52 4.74 5.47
CA THR A 252 4.29 4.21 6.07
C THR A 252 3.06 4.59 5.24
N GLY A 253 1.98 3.84 5.42
CA GLY A 253 0.70 4.11 4.78
C GLY A 253 -0.31 3.04 5.15
N HIS A 254 -1.59 3.40 5.11
CA HIS A 254 -2.69 2.47 5.33
C HIS A 254 -3.35 2.10 3.99
N SER A 255 -3.84 0.85 3.87
CA SER A 255 -4.53 0.34 2.67
C SER A 255 -3.68 0.56 1.40
N ALA A 256 -4.24 1.13 0.33
CA ALA A 256 -3.53 1.47 -0.91
C ALA A 256 -2.28 2.36 -0.69
N GLY A 257 -2.27 3.18 0.37
CA GLY A 257 -1.13 4.03 0.72
C GLY A 257 0.06 3.20 1.19
N GLY A 258 -0.19 2.09 1.90
CA GLY A 258 0.84 1.13 2.29
C GLY A 258 1.49 0.47 1.08
N ALA A 259 0.70 0.06 0.09
CA ALA A 259 1.22 -0.52 -1.16
C ALA A 259 2.14 0.46 -1.92
N VAL A 260 1.73 1.72 -2.05
CA VAL A 260 2.55 2.77 -2.69
C VAL A 260 3.81 3.07 -1.86
N ALA A 261 3.71 3.10 -0.53
CA ALA A 261 4.84 3.29 0.37
C ALA A 261 5.87 2.15 0.23
N SER A 262 5.43 0.90 0.10
CA SER A 262 6.30 -0.25 -0.17
C SER A 262 7.04 -0.12 -1.50
N LEU A 263 6.38 0.33 -2.57
CA LEU A 263 7.05 0.54 -3.87
C LEU A 263 8.12 1.64 -3.80
N LEU A 264 7.82 2.75 -3.12
CA LEU A 264 8.79 3.83 -2.89
C LEU A 264 9.94 3.40 -1.97
N PHE A 265 9.68 2.49 -1.03
CA PHE A 265 10.70 1.89 -0.19
C PHE A 265 11.68 1.00 -0.99
N LEU A 266 11.21 0.28 -2.01
CA LEU A 266 12.05 -0.61 -2.84
C LEU A 266 12.84 0.15 -3.93
N ARG A 267 12.45 1.40 -4.20
CA ARG A 267 13.05 2.30 -5.19
C ARG A 267 14.51 2.80 -4.94
N PRO A 268 15.03 2.99 -3.70
CA PRO A 268 16.19 3.85 -3.44
C PRO A 268 17.46 3.46 -4.19
N ARG A 269 18.07 4.42 -4.87
CA ARG A 269 19.37 4.29 -5.58
C ARG A 269 20.60 4.62 -4.72
N HIS A 270 20.42 4.98 -3.46
CA HIS A 270 21.50 5.28 -2.51
C HIS A 270 21.47 4.29 -1.34
N PRO A 271 22.60 4.04 -0.65
CA PRO A 271 22.60 3.29 0.60
C PRO A 271 21.93 4.15 1.68
N ILE A 272 20.60 4.03 1.76
CA ILE A 272 19.81 4.57 2.86
C ILE A 272 19.67 3.43 3.86
N LEU A 273 20.04 3.66 5.12
CA LEU A 273 19.61 2.81 6.22
C LEU A 273 18.12 3.08 6.44
N VAL A 274 17.30 2.17 5.92
CA VAL A 274 15.86 2.22 6.09
C VAL A 274 15.48 1.14 7.09
N TYR A 275 14.75 1.54 8.12
CA TYR A 275 14.08 0.57 8.99
C TYR A 275 12.85 0.04 8.25
N HIS A 276 12.91 -1.25 7.91
CA HIS A 276 11.80 -1.99 7.33
C HIS A 276 10.82 -2.34 8.46
N ILE A 277 9.57 -1.87 8.39
CA ILE A 277 8.48 -2.46 9.18
C ILE A 277 7.91 -3.63 8.36
N TRP A 278 8.69 -4.69 8.29
CA TRP A 278 8.17 -6.06 8.13
C TRP A 278 9.21 -7.00 8.75
N GLY A 279 8.76 -7.81 9.72
CA GLY A 279 9.62 -8.62 10.57
C GLY A 279 10.55 -9.56 9.79
N SER A 280 11.84 -9.45 10.08
CA SER A 280 12.79 -10.55 10.19
C SER A 280 14.03 -10.01 10.90
N SER A 281 14.05 -10.18 12.22
CA SER A 281 15.32 -10.14 12.96
C SER A 281 16.09 -11.39 12.57
N SER A 282 17.08 -11.26 11.68
CA SER A 282 18.20 -12.18 11.71
C SER A 282 19.32 -11.46 12.43
N GLY A 283 19.47 -11.80 13.71
CA GLY A 283 20.71 -11.54 14.41
C GLY A 283 21.78 -12.42 13.79
N ASP A 284 22.85 -11.80 13.31
CA ASP A 284 24.20 -12.27 13.61
C ASP A 284 25.21 -11.13 13.49
N ASN A 285 26.11 -11.11 14.49
CA ASN A 285 27.01 -10.02 14.86
C ASN A 285 28.17 -9.78 13.85
N PRO A 286 28.79 -8.58 13.89
CA PRO A 286 29.91 -8.22 13.04
C PRO A 286 31.23 -8.86 13.55
N SER A 287 31.90 -9.64 12.72
CA SER A 287 33.29 -10.04 12.98
C SER A 287 34.25 -8.91 12.56
N LEU A 288 34.70 -8.14 13.55
CA LEU A 288 35.87 -7.25 13.44
C LEU A 288 37.15 -8.07 13.22
N GLY A 289 37.70 -8.02 12.01
CA GLY A 289 39.06 -8.49 11.70
C GLY A 289 40.08 -7.38 11.91
N LYS A 290 41.05 -7.64 12.80
CA LYS A 290 42.16 -6.75 13.27
C LYS A 290 43.05 -6.18 12.14
N PRO A 291 43.75 -5.06 12.41
CA PRO A 291 44.72 -4.47 11.48
C PRO A 291 45.96 -5.35 11.37
N ARG A 292 46.52 -5.43 10.15
CA ARG A 292 47.88 -5.95 9.94
C ARG A 292 48.87 -4.82 10.25
N ASN A 293 49.86 -5.15 11.09
CA ASN A 293 51.12 -4.41 11.21
C ASN A 293 51.90 -4.47 9.90
#